data_AF-A0A661MF03-F1
#
_entry.id   AF-A0A661MF03-F1
#
_cell.length_a   1.000
_cell.length_b   1.000
_cell.length_c   1.000
_cell.angle_alpha   90.00
_cell.angle_beta   90.00
_cell.angle_gamma   90.00
#
_symmetry.space_group_name_H-M   'P 1'
#
loop_
_entity.id
_entity.type
_entity.pdbx_description
1 polymer ?
#
loop_
_entity_poly.entity_id
_entity_poly.type
_entity_poly.pdbx_seq_one_letter_code
_entity_poly.pdbx_strand_id
1 'polypeptide(L)'
;MIEPPGTQLWADARWRDGWRVQRRWDGQGNRLLNPDGRVACRGTFAECEQALDDACPASAPADHLVVLLHGLGRTRRSLARLDRALVDAGFMTARLDYPSTRKPIEEHAARVAELLDHIPTPTKLSFASHSLGGLIVRQLFTYDAPWRSAIERVVMIAPPNRGASLAATLDKGNILRGILGPPYGQIARGFATTLPVPDVPIAIFAGDVAGLGGDGVLTVDETRLEGASQHHIVPAIHTLLMDHPAVMRGTISFLGGAPDR
;
A
#
# COMPACT_ATOMS: atom_id res chain seq x y z
N MET A 1 0.76 4.59 -15.00
CA MET A 1 -0.48 4.43 -15.79
C MET A 1 -1.61 4.20 -14.81
N ILE A 2 -2.71 4.94 -14.96
CA ILE A 2 -3.94 4.73 -14.20
C ILE A 2 -4.62 3.48 -14.78
N GLU A 3 -5.11 2.61 -13.91
CA GLU A 3 -5.78 1.37 -14.32
C GLU A 3 -7.13 1.66 -15.00
N PRO A 4 -7.62 0.76 -15.87
CA PRO A 4 -8.87 0.97 -16.59
C PRO A 4 -10.09 1.23 -15.68
N PRO A 5 -11.12 1.91 -16.18
CA PRO A 5 -12.41 2.04 -15.48
C PRO A 5 -12.94 0.68 -15.02
N GLY A 6 -13.55 0.65 -13.83
CA GLY A 6 -14.09 -0.58 -13.22
C GLY A 6 -13.10 -1.39 -12.36
N THR A 7 -11.83 -1.01 -12.33
CA THR A 7 -10.82 -1.64 -11.44
C THR A 7 -10.86 -1.10 -10.00
N GLN A 8 -11.32 0.14 -9.82
CA GLN A 8 -11.38 0.85 -8.52
C GLN A 8 -12.71 0.60 -7.78
N LEU A 9 -13.09 -0.67 -7.61
CA LEU A 9 -14.39 -1.04 -7.05
C LEU A 9 -14.34 -1.87 -5.77
N TRP A 10 -13.25 -2.60 -5.55
CA TRP A 10 -13.19 -3.63 -4.51
C TRP A 10 -12.07 -3.31 -3.51
N ALA A 11 -12.36 -3.52 -2.23
CA ALA A 11 -11.39 -3.50 -1.15
C ALA A 11 -11.27 -4.90 -0.55
N ASP A 12 -10.04 -5.35 -0.33
CA ASP A 12 -9.78 -6.53 0.50
C ASP A 12 -10.23 -6.23 1.95
N ALA A 13 -11.01 -7.15 2.52
CA ALA A 13 -11.57 -7.05 3.88
C ALA A 13 -11.17 -8.24 4.76
N ARG A 14 -10.84 -9.39 4.14
CA ARG A 14 -10.14 -10.51 4.78
C ARG A 14 -9.01 -10.95 3.87
N TRP A 15 -7.94 -11.46 4.46
CA TRP A 15 -6.82 -12.06 3.75
C TRP A 15 -6.29 -13.27 4.53
N ARG A 16 -6.02 -14.38 3.83
CA ARG A 16 -5.36 -15.57 4.39
C ARG A 16 -4.67 -16.34 3.26
N ASP A 17 -3.35 -16.46 3.30
CA ASP A 17 -2.55 -17.22 2.31
C ASP A 17 -2.91 -16.91 0.84
N GLY A 18 -3.12 -15.63 0.52
CA GLY A 18 -3.49 -15.17 -0.81
C GLY A 18 -4.98 -15.24 -1.16
N TRP A 19 -5.80 -15.96 -0.36
CA TRP A 19 -7.26 -15.87 -0.43
C TRP A 19 -7.74 -14.54 0.12
N ARG A 20 -8.77 -13.97 -0.51
CA ARG A 20 -9.24 -12.61 -0.19
C ARG A 20 -10.75 -12.50 -0.27
N VAL A 21 -11.37 -12.13 0.85
CA VAL A 21 -12.76 -11.65 0.82
C VAL A 21 -12.73 -10.17 0.51
N GLN A 22 -13.43 -9.77 -0.53
CA GLN A 22 -13.53 -8.39 -0.98
C GLN A 22 -14.93 -7.83 -0.76
N ARG A 23 -14.98 -6.58 -0.33
CA ARG A 23 -16.20 -5.76 -0.29
C ARG A 23 -16.17 -4.72 -1.40
N ARG A 24 -17.29 -4.50 -2.06
CA ARG A 24 -17.43 -3.40 -3.02
C ARG A 24 -17.52 -2.08 -2.27
N TRP A 25 -16.93 -1.02 -2.83
CA TRP A 25 -16.81 0.30 -2.19
C TRP A 25 -18.15 0.96 -1.83
N ASP A 26 -19.22 0.60 -2.54
CA ASP A 26 -20.60 1.07 -2.33
C ASP A 26 -21.45 0.12 -1.48
N GLY A 27 -20.85 -0.94 -0.92
CA GLY A 27 -21.52 -1.92 -0.07
C GLY A 27 -22.43 -2.90 -0.81
N GLN A 28 -22.56 -2.80 -2.14
CA GLN A 28 -23.54 -3.59 -2.90
C GLN A 28 -23.09 -5.03 -3.23
N GLY A 29 -21.94 -5.49 -2.71
CA GLY A 29 -21.53 -6.86 -2.97
C GLY A 29 -20.26 -7.29 -2.27
N ASN A 30 -20.16 -8.61 -2.08
CA ASN A 30 -18.99 -9.29 -1.56
C ASN A 30 -18.59 -10.41 -2.52
N ARG A 31 -17.31 -10.76 -2.48
CA ARG A 31 -16.78 -11.93 -3.20
C ARG A 31 -15.58 -12.52 -2.48
N LEU A 32 -15.43 -13.83 -2.57
CA LEU A 32 -14.18 -14.51 -2.23
C LEU A 32 -13.36 -14.69 -3.51
N LEU A 33 -12.09 -14.33 -3.46
CA LEU A 33 -11.10 -14.63 -4.49
C LEU A 33 -10.13 -15.69 -3.97
N ASN A 34 -9.81 -16.67 -4.83
CA ASN A 34 -8.72 -17.59 -4.59
C ASN A 34 -7.34 -16.91 -4.82
N PRO A 35 -6.22 -17.56 -4.50
CA PRO A 35 -4.88 -16.99 -4.69
C PRO A 35 -4.57 -16.55 -6.13
N ASP A 36 -5.13 -17.24 -7.13
CA ASP A 36 -5.02 -16.87 -8.56
C ASP A 36 -5.87 -15.64 -8.94
N GLY A 37 -6.69 -15.13 -8.02
CA GLY A 37 -7.60 -14.01 -8.24
C GLY A 37 -8.92 -14.38 -8.93
N ARG A 38 -9.24 -15.66 -9.04
CA ARG A 38 -10.53 -16.15 -9.55
C ARG A 38 -11.59 -16.07 -8.47
N VAL A 39 -12.81 -15.70 -8.85
CA VAL A 39 -13.94 -15.65 -7.93
C VAL A 39 -14.34 -17.07 -7.55
N ALA A 40 -14.24 -17.38 -6.26
CA ALA A 40 -14.65 -18.67 -5.68
C ALA A 40 -16.09 -18.60 -5.11
N CYS A 41 -16.49 -17.44 -4.58
CA CYS A 41 -17.82 -17.23 -4.01
C CYS A 41 -18.30 -15.79 -4.24
N ARG A 42 -19.62 -15.60 -4.36
CA ARG A 42 -20.32 -14.31 -4.28
C ARG A 42 -21.54 -14.47 -3.38
N GLY A 43 -21.78 -13.51 -2.50
CA GLY A 43 -22.92 -13.54 -1.59
C GLY A 43 -22.86 -12.43 -0.55
N THR A 44 -23.49 -12.70 0.59
CA THR A 44 -23.30 -11.94 1.82
C THR A 44 -21.84 -12.03 2.27
N PHE A 45 -21.45 -11.12 3.16
CA PHE A 45 -20.10 -11.13 3.70
C PHE A 45 -19.83 -12.39 4.52
N ALA A 46 -20.78 -12.81 5.35
CA ALA A 46 -20.69 -14.00 6.17
C ALA A 46 -20.54 -15.28 5.33
N GLU A 47 -21.26 -15.41 4.22
CA GLU A 47 -21.09 -16.55 3.29
C GLU A 47 -19.69 -16.56 2.66
N CYS A 48 -19.13 -15.38 2.34
CA CYS A 48 -17.77 -15.30 1.80
C CYS A 48 -16.70 -15.60 2.86
N GLU A 49 -16.93 -15.24 4.13
CA GLU A 49 -16.07 -15.60 5.25
C GLU A 49 -16.12 -17.10 5.53
N GLN A 50 -17.32 -17.69 5.57
CA GLN A 50 -17.44 -19.14 5.73
C GLN A 50 -16.74 -19.89 4.59
N ALA A 51 -16.94 -19.45 3.34
CA ALA A 51 -16.24 -20.05 2.20
C ALA A 51 -14.71 -19.87 2.27
N LEU A 52 -14.22 -18.81 2.91
CA LEU A 52 -12.78 -18.64 3.18
C LEU A 52 -12.31 -19.66 4.21
N ASP A 53 -13.04 -19.83 5.31
CA ASP A 53 -12.69 -20.77 6.37
C ASP A 53 -12.73 -22.23 5.86
N ASP A 54 -13.68 -22.57 5.00
CA ASP A 54 -13.78 -23.90 4.37
C ASP A 54 -12.62 -24.16 3.39
N ALA A 55 -12.21 -23.15 2.62
CA ALA A 55 -11.19 -23.29 1.58
C ALA A 55 -9.75 -23.20 2.12
N CYS A 56 -9.55 -22.42 3.18
CA CYS A 56 -8.26 -22.14 3.77
C CYS A 56 -8.46 -21.94 5.28
N PRO A 57 -8.43 -23.01 6.08
CA PRO A 57 -8.54 -22.90 7.53
C PRO A 57 -7.48 -21.97 8.12
N ALA A 58 -7.74 -21.39 9.29
CA ALA A 58 -6.81 -20.48 9.94
C ALA A 58 -5.42 -21.12 10.14
N SER A 59 -4.38 -20.43 9.69
CA SER A 59 -2.98 -20.84 9.83
C SER A 59 -2.39 -20.35 11.14
N ALA A 60 -1.25 -20.93 11.54
CA ALA A 60 -0.40 -20.32 12.55
C ALA A 60 0.07 -18.91 12.11
N PRO A 61 0.44 -18.03 13.06
CA PRO A 61 1.04 -16.74 12.73
C PRO A 61 2.28 -16.90 11.86
N ALA A 62 2.44 -15.99 10.89
CA ALA A 62 3.64 -15.93 10.07
C ALA A 62 4.85 -15.45 10.88
N ASP A 63 6.05 -15.93 10.54
CA ASP A 63 7.29 -15.38 11.10
C ASP A 63 7.46 -13.91 10.64
N HIS A 64 7.39 -13.66 9.33
CA HIS A 64 7.48 -12.30 8.77
C HIS A 64 6.47 -12.06 7.66
N LEU A 65 5.47 -11.22 7.94
CA LEU A 65 4.48 -10.75 6.97
C LEU A 65 4.82 -9.36 6.45
N VAL A 66 4.84 -9.19 5.13
CA VAL A 66 4.99 -7.89 4.46
C VAL A 66 3.67 -7.51 3.78
N VAL A 67 3.06 -6.41 4.21
CA VAL A 67 1.82 -5.89 3.61
C VAL A 67 2.17 -4.90 2.50
N LEU A 68 1.61 -5.11 1.31
CA LEU A 68 1.87 -4.30 0.13
C LEU A 68 0.67 -3.43 -0.24
N LEU A 69 0.86 -2.10 -0.30
CA LEU A 69 -0.18 -1.10 -0.58
C LEU A 69 0.16 -0.23 -1.80
N HIS A 70 -0.71 -0.23 -2.81
CA HIS A 70 -0.46 0.42 -4.11
C HIS A 70 -0.72 1.95 -4.11
N GLY A 71 -0.41 2.61 -5.23
CA GLY A 71 -0.67 4.04 -5.38
C GLY A 71 -2.09 4.40 -5.82
N LEU A 72 -2.37 5.71 -5.90
CA LEU A 72 -3.63 6.26 -6.38
C LEU A 72 -3.90 5.90 -7.85
N GLY A 73 -5.13 5.51 -8.16
CA GLY A 73 -5.54 5.10 -9.51
C GLY A 73 -4.94 3.77 -9.97
N ARG A 74 -4.36 2.99 -9.05
CA ARG A 74 -3.74 1.68 -9.32
C ARG A 74 -4.52 0.55 -8.65
N THR A 75 -4.11 -0.67 -8.96
CA THR A 75 -4.50 -1.86 -8.22
C THR A 75 -3.25 -2.52 -7.65
N ARG A 76 -3.45 -3.56 -6.85
CA ARG A 76 -2.37 -4.39 -6.33
C ARG A 76 -1.48 -4.96 -7.43
N ARG A 77 -1.94 -5.06 -8.69
CA ARG A 77 -1.13 -5.54 -9.82
C ARG A 77 0.12 -4.69 -10.06
N SER A 78 0.06 -3.40 -9.74
CA SER A 78 1.21 -2.50 -9.87
C SER A 78 2.41 -2.87 -8.98
N LEU A 79 2.18 -3.69 -7.94
CA LEU A 79 3.21 -4.18 -7.04
C LEU A 79 3.59 -5.65 -7.31
N ALA A 80 3.12 -6.27 -8.40
CA ALA A 80 3.28 -7.71 -8.62
C ALA A 80 4.74 -8.17 -8.77
N ARG A 81 5.63 -7.33 -9.33
CA ARG A 81 7.05 -7.68 -9.44
C ARG A 81 7.77 -7.59 -8.10
N LEU A 82 7.50 -6.53 -7.34
CA LEU A 82 8.02 -6.38 -5.98
C LEU A 82 7.55 -7.52 -5.08
N ASP A 83 6.27 -7.87 -5.14
CA ASP A 83 5.67 -9.00 -4.44
C ASP A 83 6.39 -10.31 -4.73
N ARG A 84 6.59 -10.63 -6.02
CA ARG A 84 7.32 -11.83 -6.43
C ARG A 84 8.75 -11.81 -5.90
N ALA A 85 9.46 -10.69 -6.02
CA ALA A 85 10.84 -10.59 -5.55
C ALA A 85 10.95 -10.79 -4.02
N LEU A 86 9.96 -10.34 -3.25
CA LEU A 86 9.89 -10.58 -1.81
C LEU A 86 9.58 -12.05 -1.49
N VAL A 87 8.62 -12.66 -2.18
CA VAL A 87 8.30 -14.09 -2.01
C VAL A 87 9.50 -14.97 -2.37
N ASP A 88 10.19 -14.68 -3.48
CA ASP A 88 11.39 -15.40 -3.91
C ASP A 88 12.55 -15.23 -2.89
N ALA A 89 12.55 -14.15 -2.11
CA ALA A 89 13.49 -13.89 -1.02
C ALA A 89 13.06 -14.50 0.33
N GLY A 90 11.93 -15.22 0.37
CA GLY A 90 11.45 -15.95 1.55
C GLY A 90 10.47 -15.19 2.45
N PHE A 91 9.99 -14.00 2.04
CA PHE A 91 8.96 -13.27 2.80
C PHE A 91 7.57 -13.79 2.49
N MET A 92 6.69 -13.80 3.50
CA MET A 92 5.25 -13.93 3.27
C MET A 92 4.68 -12.55 2.93
N THR A 93 3.86 -12.45 1.88
CA THR A 93 3.34 -11.15 1.42
C THR A 93 1.83 -11.10 1.38
N ALA A 94 1.25 -10.04 1.95
CA ALA A 94 -0.15 -9.68 1.78
C ALA A 94 -0.25 -8.49 0.83
N ARG A 95 -0.38 -8.77 -0.47
CA ARG A 95 -0.57 -7.74 -1.49
C ARG A 95 -2.05 -7.39 -1.67
N LEU A 96 -2.44 -6.24 -1.11
CA LEU A 96 -3.83 -5.83 -0.93
C LEU A 96 -4.32 -4.90 -2.06
N ASP A 97 -5.59 -5.05 -2.43
CA ASP A 97 -6.37 -4.13 -3.25
C ASP A 97 -7.25 -3.24 -2.36
N TYR A 98 -7.35 -1.97 -2.76
CA TYR A 98 -8.38 -1.06 -2.27
C TYR A 98 -8.77 -0.05 -3.37
N PRO A 99 -10.00 0.48 -3.35
CA PRO A 99 -10.50 1.36 -4.40
C PRO A 99 -9.97 2.78 -4.18
N SER A 100 -8.69 2.99 -4.48
CA SER A 100 -7.90 4.18 -4.15
C SER A 100 -8.48 5.52 -4.59
N THR A 101 -9.41 5.54 -5.55
CA THR A 101 -10.08 6.76 -6.03
C THR A 101 -11.48 6.97 -5.44
N ARG A 102 -11.91 6.15 -4.48
CA ARG A 102 -13.31 6.15 -4.01
C ARG A 102 -13.49 6.67 -2.60
N LYS A 103 -12.53 6.46 -1.71
CA LYS A 103 -12.66 6.80 -0.28
C LYS A 103 -11.48 7.64 0.20
N PRO A 104 -11.63 8.41 1.29
CA PRO A 104 -10.53 9.12 1.94
C PRO A 104 -9.42 8.20 2.45
N ILE A 105 -8.24 8.76 2.72
CA ILE A 105 -7.05 8.04 3.22
C ILE A 105 -7.36 7.32 4.54
N GLU A 106 -8.11 7.96 5.44
CA GLU A 106 -8.51 7.46 6.75
C GLU A 106 -9.41 6.23 6.63
N GLU A 107 -10.37 6.24 5.69
CA GLU A 107 -11.22 5.08 5.43
C GLU A 107 -10.44 3.92 4.82
N HIS A 108 -9.44 4.19 3.98
CA HIS A 108 -8.55 3.16 3.46
C HIS A 108 -7.69 2.54 4.58
N ALA A 109 -7.14 3.38 5.47
CA ALA A 109 -6.39 2.90 6.63
C ALA A 109 -7.28 2.09 7.59
N ALA A 110 -8.50 2.56 7.87
CA ALA A 110 -9.46 1.83 8.71
C ALA A 110 -9.77 0.44 8.17
N ARG A 111 -9.93 0.30 6.84
CA ARG A 111 -10.15 -1.01 6.20
C ARG A 111 -8.93 -1.92 6.32
N VAL A 112 -7.72 -1.38 6.18
CA VAL A 112 -6.49 -2.17 6.35
C VAL A 112 -6.31 -2.59 7.80
N ALA A 113 -6.57 -1.70 8.76
CA ALA A 113 -6.56 -2.00 10.19
C ALA A 113 -7.57 -3.12 10.54
N GLU A 114 -8.82 -3.01 10.08
CA GLU A 114 -9.85 -4.05 10.26
C GLU A 114 -9.38 -5.39 9.67
N LEU A 115 -8.75 -5.38 8.49
CA LEU A 115 -8.23 -6.60 7.89
C LEU A 115 -7.09 -7.21 8.73
N LEU A 116 -6.18 -6.39 9.26
CA LEU A 116 -5.07 -6.84 10.10
C LEU A 116 -5.55 -7.42 11.44
N ASP A 117 -6.65 -6.92 12.00
CA ASP A 117 -7.27 -7.48 13.22
C ASP A 117 -7.73 -8.94 13.04
N HIS A 118 -7.95 -9.37 11.79
CA HIS A 118 -8.33 -10.73 11.44
C HIS A 118 -7.17 -11.61 10.96
N ILE A 119 -5.95 -11.07 10.90
CA ILE A 119 -4.74 -11.85 10.63
C ILE A 119 -4.10 -12.21 11.97
N PRO A 120 -3.78 -13.48 12.24
CA PRO A 120 -2.98 -13.85 13.41
C PRO A 120 -1.70 -13.02 13.44
N THR A 121 -1.48 -12.27 14.53
CA THR A 121 -0.39 -11.30 14.61
C THR A 121 0.96 -11.98 14.37
N PRO A 122 1.69 -11.62 13.30
CA PRO A 122 2.95 -12.26 12.96
C PRO A 122 4.05 -11.90 13.97
N THR A 123 5.14 -12.65 13.99
CA THR A 123 6.33 -12.29 14.79
C THR A 123 6.90 -10.95 14.31
N LYS A 124 6.91 -10.74 12.99
CA LYS A 124 7.33 -9.50 12.35
C LYS A 124 6.30 -9.05 11.32
N LEU A 125 5.88 -7.80 11.43
CA LEU A 125 5.05 -7.12 10.44
C LEU A 125 5.88 -6.03 9.77
N SER A 126 5.77 -5.91 8.46
CA SER A 126 6.40 -4.82 7.71
C SER A 126 5.47 -4.34 6.61
N PHE A 127 5.73 -3.13 6.12
CA PHE A 127 4.97 -2.55 5.02
C PHE A 127 5.90 -2.20 3.87
N ALA A 128 5.45 -2.44 2.64
CA ALA A 128 6.04 -1.89 1.43
C ALA A 128 4.95 -1.19 0.62
N SER A 129 5.13 0.08 0.32
CA SER A 129 4.06 0.90 -0.22
C SER A 129 4.50 1.75 -1.40
N HIS A 130 3.58 2.08 -2.30
CA HIS A 130 3.80 3.03 -3.38
C HIS A 130 2.92 4.26 -3.24
N SER A 131 3.51 5.45 -3.34
CA SER A 131 2.78 6.72 -3.42
C SER A 131 1.75 6.87 -2.31
N LEU A 132 0.46 6.97 -2.65
CA LEU A 132 -0.67 7.01 -1.71
C LEU A 132 -0.61 5.93 -0.62
N GLY A 133 -0.18 4.71 -0.96
CA GLY A 133 -0.04 3.62 0.00
C GLY A 133 0.83 4.00 1.20
N GLY A 134 1.85 4.83 0.99
CA GLY A 134 2.72 5.33 2.05
C GLY A 134 2.00 6.22 3.06
N LEU A 135 1.04 7.03 2.60
CA LEU A 135 0.21 7.84 3.49
C LEU A 135 -0.78 6.97 4.27
N ILE A 136 -1.30 5.90 3.66
CA ILE A 136 -2.15 4.92 4.37
C ILE A 136 -1.34 4.22 5.45
N VAL A 137 -0.09 3.82 5.18
CA VAL A 137 0.80 3.26 6.21
C VAL A 137 0.98 4.27 7.35
N ARG A 138 1.29 5.53 7.07
CA ARG A 138 1.41 6.56 8.13
C ARG A 138 0.12 6.72 8.93
N GLN A 139 -1.04 6.70 8.27
CA GLN A 139 -2.33 6.74 8.97
C GLN A 139 -2.56 5.50 9.86
N LEU A 140 -2.07 4.31 9.50
CA LEU A 140 -2.17 3.12 10.37
C LEU A 140 -1.44 3.30 11.72
N PHE A 141 -0.43 4.16 11.78
CA PHE A 141 0.31 4.43 13.03
C PHE A 141 -0.50 5.25 14.04
N THR A 142 -1.71 5.72 13.69
CA THR A 142 -2.64 6.33 14.66
C THR A 142 -3.51 5.30 15.39
N TYR A 143 -3.45 4.01 15.00
CA TYR A 143 -4.27 2.96 15.57
C TYR A 143 -3.52 2.27 16.71
N ASP A 144 -4.26 1.99 17.79
CA ASP A 144 -3.82 1.15 18.89
C ASP A 144 -4.44 -0.24 18.73
N ALA A 145 -3.63 -1.21 18.31
CA ALA A 145 -4.09 -2.55 17.97
C ALA A 145 -2.98 -3.60 18.23
N PRO A 146 -3.30 -4.88 18.47
CA PRO A 146 -2.30 -5.90 18.80
C PRO A 146 -1.17 -6.05 17.78
N TRP A 147 -1.46 -5.90 16.49
CA TRP A 147 -0.46 -5.98 15.42
C TRP A 147 0.51 -4.78 15.37
N ARG A 148 0.20 -3.67 16.07
CA ARG A 148 0.98 -2.44 16.04
C ARG A 148 2.39 -2.62 16.59
N SER A 149 2.55 -3.43 17.63
CA SER A 149 3.83 -3.75 18.27
C SER A 149 4.70 -4.71 17.45
N ALA A 150 4.09 -5.46 16.52
CA ALA A 150 4.80 -6.35 15.60
C ALA A 150 5.40 -5.59 14.40
N ILE A 151 5.04 -4.32 14.18
CA ILE A 151 5.58 -3.55 13.06
C ILE A 151 7.05 -3.24 13.32
N GLU A 152 7.93 -3.75 12.47
CA GLU A 152 9.37 -3.53 12.60
C GLU A 152 9.94 -2.55 11.59
N ARG A 153 9.45 -2.54 10.34
CA ARG A 153 10.05 -1.79 9.23
C ARG A 153 9.02 -1.32 8.21
N VAL A 154 9.25 -0.13 7.66
CA VAL A 154 8.41 0.47 6.61
C VAL A 154 9.25 0.85 5.40
N VAL A 155 8.79 0.45 4.22
CA VAL A 155 9.35 0.85 2.92
C VAL A 155 8.33 1.70 2.18
N MET A 156 8.77 2.88 1.74
CA MET A 156 7.93 3.83 1.02
C MET A 156 8.56 4.17 -0.34
N ILE A 157 7.84 3.87 -1.42
CA ILE A 157 8.28 4.11 -2.80
C ILE A 157 7.54 5.33 -3.33
N ALA A 158 8.26 6.43 -3.56
CA ALA A 158 7.74 7.74 -3.95
C ALA A 158 6.52 8.22 -3.13
N PRO A 159 6.57 8.22 -1.79
CA PRO A 159 5.48 8.72 -0.96
C PRO A 159 5.35 10.26 -1.10
N PRO A 160 4.15 10.85 -1.18
CA PRO A 160 3.97 12.31 -1.15
C PRO A 160 3.98 12.83 0.30
N ASN A 161 5.06 12.58 1.04
CA ASN A 161 5.14 12.81 2.49
C ASN A 161 4.95 14.27 2.91
N ARG A 162 5.44 15.20 2.09
CA ARG A 162 5.31 16.66 2.30
C ARG A 162 4.20 17.27 1.44
N GLY A 163 3.35 16.43 0.84
CA GLY A 163 2.35 16.82 -0.15
C GLY A 163 2.78 16.56 -1.59
N ALA A 164 2.00 17.08 -2.54
CA ALA A 164 2.26 16.99 -3.97
C ALA A 164 1.91 18.33 -4.64
N SER A 165 2.90 19.20 -4.78
CA SER A 165 2.77 20.58 -5.28
C SER A 165 2.28 20.63 -6.72
N LEU A 166 2.68 19.65 -7.54
CA LEU A 166 2.16 19.47 -8.90
C LEU A 166 0.67 19.13 -8.88
N ALA A 167 0.22 18.28 -7.95
CA ALA A 167 -1.20 17.99 -7.78
C ALA A 167 -1.99 19.22 -7.32
N ALA A 168 -1.44 20.02 -6.39
CA ALA A 168 -2.06 21.26 -5.95
C ALA A 168 -2.20 22.29 -7.09
N THR A 169 -1.22 22.36 -7.98
CA THR A 169 -1.22 23.31 -9.11
C THR A 169 -2.21 22.91 -10.21
N LEU A 170 -2.40 21.62 -10.43
CA LEU A 170 -3.30 21.07 -11.46
C LEU A 170 -4.76 20.92 -10.99
N ASP A 171 -5.06 21.06 -9.69
CA ASP A 171 -6.42 20.96 -9.14
C ASP A 171 -7.28 22.23 -9.36
N LYS A 172 -6.79 23.22 -10.11
CA LYS A 172 -7.49 24.52 -10.32
C LYS A 172 -8.85 24.44 -11.03
N GLY A 173 -9.28 23.25 -11.48
CA GLY A 173 -10.56 23.04 -12.18
C GLY A 173 -11.40 21.86 -11.70
N ASN A 174 -11.11 21.22 -10.56
CA ASN A 174 -11.83 20.03 -10.02
C ASN A 174 -11.91 18.77 -10.91
N ILE A 175 -11.49 18.81 -12.18
CA ILE A 175 -11.57 17.68 -13.13
C ILE A 175 -10.76 16.47 -12.62
N LEU A 176 -9.52 16.71 -12.21
CA LEU A 176 -8.64 15.64 -11.71
C LEU A 176 -9.17 15.06 -10.39
N ARG A 177 -9.75 15.87 -9.51
CA ARG A 177 -10.41 15.40 -8.30
C ARG A 177 -11.64 14.53 -8.59
N GLY A 178 -12.40 14.82 -9.65
CA GLY A 178 -13.51 13.96 -10.08
C GLY A 178 -13.07 12.56 -10.55
N ILE A 179 -11.84 12.46 -11.08
CA ILE A 179 -11.28 11.19 -11.61
C ILE A 179 -10.50 10.43 -10.53
N LEU A 180 -9.65 11.15 -9.79
CA LEU A 180 -8.72 10.60 -8.79
C LEU A 180 -9.32 10.58 -7.39
N GLY A 181 -10.48 11.18 -7.19
CA GLY A 181 -11.29 11.01 -5.98
C GLY A 181 -10.77 11.72 -4.73
N PRO A 182 -11.30 11.35 -3.55
CA PRO A 182 -11.03 12.03 -2.29
C PRO A 182 -9.54 12.13 -1.92
N PRO A 183 -8.70 11.08 -2.06
CA PRO A 183 -7.30 11.15 -1.63
C PRO A 183 -6.48 12.20 -2.38
N TYR A 184 -6.76 12.41 -3.67
CA TYR A 184 -6.11 13.47 -4.44
C TYR A 184 -6.35 14.85 -3.81
N GLY A 185 -7.60 15.15 -3.46
CA GLY A 185 -7.97 16.41 -2.82
C GLY A 185 -7.37 16.56 -1.43
N GLN A 186 -7.23 15.47 -0.67
CA GLN A 186 -6.58 15.49 0.64
C GLN A 186 -5.09 15.83 0.52
N ILE A 187 -4.39 15.18 -0.41
CA ILE A 187 -2.96 15.42 -0.67
C ILE A 187 -2.75 16.87 -1.13
N ALA A 188 -3.56 17.35 -2.08
CA ALA A 188 -3.48 18.72 -2.58
C ALA A 188 -3.71 19.78 -1.48
N ARG A 189 -4.47 19.44 -0.43
CA ARG A 189 -4.76 20.32 0.72
C ARG A 189 -3.80 20.13 1.90
N GLY A 190 -2.72 19.35 1.73
CA GLY A 190 -1.69 19.18 2.76
C GLY A 190 -2.00 18.13 3.83
N PHE A 191 -2.98 17.24 3.64
CA PHE A 191 -3.29 16.18 4.63
C PHE A 191 -2.06 15.31 4.97
N ALA A 192 -1.14 15.12 4.03
CA ALA A 192 0.08 14.34 4.27
C ALA A 192 0.94 14.90 5.43
N THR A 193 0.89 16.21 5.70
CA THR A 193 1.68 16.84 6.77
C THR A 193 1.03 16.69 8.15
N THR A 194 -0.24 16.25 8.22
CA THR A 194 -0.94 16.00 9.50
C THR A 194 -0.75 14.57 9.99
N LEU A 195 -0.24 13.67 9.14
CA LEU A 195 -0.03 12.26 9.46
C LEU A 195 1.21 12.09 10.35
N PRO A 196 1.21 11.10 11.28
CA PRO A 196 2.38 10.86 12.12
C PRO A 196 3.58 10.37 11.31
N VAL A 197 4.75 10.48 11.91
CA VAL A 197 5.96 9.80 11.46
C VAL A 197 6.01 8.43 12.14
N PRO A 198 6.13 7.32 11.39
CA PRO A 198 6.32 6.00 11.96
C PRO A 198 7.53 5.96 12.92
N ASP A 199 7.33 5.40 14.11
CA ASP A 199 8.35 5.24 15.16
C ASP A 199 9.22 3.98 14.97
N VAL A 200 9.38 3.56 13.72
CA VAL A 200 10.14 2.37 13.30
C VAL A 200 11.07 2.76 12.14
N PRO A 201 12.14 2.00 11.88
CA PRO A 201 12.99 2.25 10.73
C PRO A 201 12.22 2.36 9.40
N ILE A 202 12.54 3.40 8.63
CA ILE A 202 11.92 3.70 7.32
C ILE A 202 12.98 3.79 6.23
N ALA A 203 12.75 3.08 5.12
CA ALA A 203 13.47 3.30 3.87
C ALA A 203 12.56 3.97 2.84
N ILE A 204 13.04 5.05 2.23
CA ILE A 204 12.33 5.80 1.20
C ILE A 204 13.07 5.68 -0.13
N PHE A 205 12.36 5.33 -1.20
CA PHE A 205 12.88 5.32 -2.57
C PHE A 205 12.20 6.44 -3.37
N ALA A 206 12.93 7.51 -3.65
CA ALA A 206 12.49 8.64 -4.46
C ALA A 206 12.91 8.45 -5.92
N GLY A 207 12.04 8.76 -6.88
CA GLY A 207 12.42 8.76 -8.28
C GLY A 207 13.00 10.10 -8.73
N ASP A 208 13.92 10.03 -9.68
CA ASP A 208 14.47 11.19 -10.37
C ASP A 208 14.66 10.87 -11.85
N VAL A 209 13.96 11.58 -12.72
CA VAL A 209 14.12 11.43 -14.16
C VAL A 209 15.36 12.19 -14.60
N ALA A 210 16.47 11.48 -14.76
CA ALA A 210 17.71 12.03 -15.31
C ALA A 210 18.26 13.28 -14.58
N GLY A 211 18.09 13.37 -13.26
CA GLY A 211 18.61 14.49 -12.47
C GLY A 211 17.73 15.74 -12.49
N LEU A 212 16.49 15.63 -12.97
CA LEU A 212 15.51 16.72 -13.01
C LEU A 212 14.88 16.99 -11.64
N GLY A 213 15.28 16.26 -10.60
CA GLY A 213 14.86 16.48 -9.22
C GLY A 213 13.47 15.91 -8.90
N GLY A 214 12.95 15.01 -9.73
CA GLY A 214 11.64 14.40 -9.52
C GLY A 214 11.28 13.32 -10.53
N ASP A 215 10.23 12.57 -10.22
CA ASP A 215 9.82 11.36 -10.92
C ASP A 215 8.70 11.58 -11.96
N GLY A 216 8.40 12.86 -12.26
CA GLY A 216 7.32 13.29 -13.12
C GLY A 216 5.96 13.46 -12.42
N VAL A 217 5.85 13.11 -11.14
CA VAL A 217 4.66 13.35 -10.30
C VAL A 217 5.04 14.07 -9.01
N LEU A 218 6.15 13.67 -8.40
CA LEU A 218 6.70 14.22 -7.17
C LEU A 218 8.15 14.62 -7.39
N THR A 219 8.56 15.67 -6.70
CA THR A 219 9.96 15.99 -6.50
C THR A 219 10.59 15.04 -5.48
N VAL A 220 11.92 14.92 -5.53
CA VAL A 220 12.68 14.15 -4.53
C VAL A 220 12.43 14.71 -3.12
N ASP A 221 12.33 16.04 -2.96
CA ASP A 221 12.11 16.67 -1.66
C ASP A 221 10.73 16.34 -1.07
N GLU A 222 9.68 16.32 -1.88
CA GLU A 222 8.31 15.97 -1.44
C GLU A 222 8.22 14.55 -0.87
N THR A 223 9.15 13.67 -1.22
CA THR A 223 9.21 12.31 -0.68
C THR A 223 9.87 12.21 0.69
N ARG A 224 10.63 13.21 1.10
CA ARG A 224 11.36 13.16 2.38
C ARG A 224 10.40 13.10 3.56
N LEU A 225 10.80 12.33 4.57
CA LEU A 225 10.16 12.28 5.88
C LEU A 225 11.27 12.39 6.93
N GLU A 226 11.11 13.31 7.86
CA GLU A 226 12.02 13.41 8.99
C GLU A 226 11.99 12.11 9.80
N GLY A 227 13.16 11.64 10.28
CA GLY A 227 13.29 10.36 10.98
C GLY A 227 13.44 9.14 10.07
N ALA A 228 13.35 9.27 8.74
CA ALA A 228 13.63 8.15 7.84
C ALA A 228 15.10 7.71 7.95
N SER A 229 15.32 6.41 8.12
CA SER A 229 16.65 5.81 8.26
C SER A 229 17.42 5.84 6.94
N GLN A 230 16.72 5.69 5.82
CA GLN A 230 17.32 5.71 4.49
C GLN A 230 16.46 6.53 3.51
N HIS A 231 17.15 7.26 2.62
CA HIS A 231 16.52 7.98 1.51
C HIS A 231 17.36 7.78 0.25
N HIS A 232 16.85 6.96 -0.67
CA HIS A 232 17.52 6.56 -1.90
C HIS A 232 16.91 7.27 -3.09
N ILE A 233 17.76 7.81 -3.97
CA ILE A 233 17.33 8.38 -5.24
C ILE A 233 17.53 7.34 -6.34
N VAL A 234 16.50 7.11 -7.14
CA VAL A 234 16.48 6.07 -8.18
C VAL A 234 16.17 6.71 -9.53
N PRO A 235 16.96 6.44 -10.59
CA PRO A 235 16.79 7.08 -11.90
C PRO A 235 15.58 6.50 -12.68
N ALA A 236 14.36 6.76 -12.19
CA ALA A 236 13.13 6.21 -12.75
C ALA A 236 11.93 7.16 -12.57
N ILE A 237 11.00 7.07 -13.52
CA ILE A 237 9.70 7.76 -13.42
C ILE A 237 8.80 7.12 -12.34
N HIS A 238 7.85 7.90 -11.82
CA HIS A 238 6.96 7.53 -10.71
C HIS A 238 6.27 6.17 -10.92
N THR A 239 5.91 5.87 -12.17
CA THR A 239 5.18 4.65 -12.53
C THR A 239 6.02 3.39 -12.50
N LEU A 240 7.34 3.50 -12.71
CA LEU A 240 8.23 2.35 -12.90
C LEU A 240 9.09 2.05 -11.68
N LEU A 241 9.05 2.90 -10.64
CA LEU A 241 9.87 2.71 -9.43
C LEU A 241 9.64 1.35 -8.76
N MET A 242 8.40 0.89 -8.65
CA MET A 242 8.05 -0.40 -8.02
C MET A 242 8.68 -1.60 -8.74
N ASP A 243 8.94 -1.47 -10.04
CA ASP A 243 9.53 -2.51 -10.88
C ASP A 243 11.06 -2.34 -11.03
N HIS A 244 11.63 -1.27 -10.47
CA HIS A 244 13.03 -0.96 -10.65
C HIS A 244 13.91 -1.92 -9.82
N PRO A 245 14.94 -2.57 -10.42
CA PRO A 245 15.75 -3.56 -9.71
C PRO A 245 16.42 -3.06 -8.43
N ALA A 246 16.84 -1.78 -8.41
CA ALA A 246 17.41 -1.18 -7.20
C ALA A 246 16.38 -1.04 -6.06
N VAL A 247 15.12 -0.73 -6.38
CA VAL A 247 14.05 -0.61 -5.38
C VAL A 247 13.70 -2.00 -4.83
N MET A 248 13.58 -3.01 -5.69
CA MET A 248 13.31 -4.38 -5.24
C MET A 248 14.43 -4.92 -4.34
N ARG A 249 15.70 -4.80 -4.76
CA ARG A 249 16.85 -5.24 -3.95
C ARG A 249 16.97 -4.46 -2.64
N GLY A 250 16.80 -3.14 -2.69
CA GLY A 250 16.85 -2.30 -1.51
C GLY A 250 15.73 -2.63 -0.52
N THR A 251 14.51 -2.88 -1.02
CA THR A 251 13.37 -3.31 -0.19
C THR A 251 13.68 -4.63 0.51
N ILE A 252 14.14 -5.65 -0.23
CA ILE A 252 14.52 -6.96 0.33
C ILE A 252 15.60 -6.82 1.39
N SER A 253 16.68 -6.08 1.07
CA SER A 253 17.81 -5.86 1.99
C SER A 253 17.37 -5.17 3.28
N PHE A 254 16.58 -4.10 3.15
CA PHE A 254 16.09 -3.34 4.30
C PHE A 254 15.17 -4.18 5.18
N LEU A 255 14.19 -4.87 4.59
CA LEU A 255 13.27 -5.72 5.34
C LEU A 255 13.96 -6.92 5.99
N GLY A 256 14.99 -7.49 5.34
CA GLY A 256 15.79 -8.58 5.89
C GLY A 256 16.75 -8.17 7.02
N GLY A 257 16.84 -6.87 7.34
CA GLY A 257 17.72 -6.37 8.40
C GLY A 257 19.20 -6.46 8.06
N ALA A 258 19.57 -6.56 6.78
CA ALA A 258 20.96 -6.50 6.38
C ALA A 258 21.52 -5.09 6.64
N PRO A 259 22.74 -4.94 7.18
CA PRO A 259 23.35 -3.63 7.40
C PRO A 259 23.55 -2.90 6.07
N ASP A 260 23.28 -1.61 6.09
CA ASP A 260 23.45 -0.67 4.97
C ASP A 260 24.86 -0.83 4.38
N ARG A 261 24.95 -1.27 3.12
CA ARG A 261 26.21 -1.34 2.37
C ARG A 261 26.41 -0.09 1.53
#